data_AF-A0A9D8HQV7-F1
#
_entry.id   AF-A0A9D8HQV7-F1
#
_cell.length_a   1.000
_cell.length_b   1.000
_cell.length_c   1.000
_cell.angle_alpha   90.00
_cell.angle_beta   90.00
_cell.angle_gamma   90.00
#
_symmetry.space_group_name_H-M   'P 1'
#
loop_
_entity.id
_entity.type
_entity.pdbx_description
1 polymer ?
#
loop_
_entity_poly.entity_id
_entity_poly.type
_entity_poly.pdbx_seq_one_letter_code
_entity_poly.pdbx_strand_id
1 'polypeptide(L)'
;PGTIIGTSRTNPFKIEGGVEKVLQNIKNFELDAIITIGGDDTNGVMHKLYTQYGFKGIGIPQTIDNDIAYSDFSIGFESSLEIVTEAIDRLHTTACSHNRVMIVEVMGRDAGWLTLYGGIAGGADIILIPEVEFNYDDITRVLEERKKNGANYSVIAVAEGAKAAGLDSQIVASGMVDSFGHVQLGGIAKVIADEIEKRIGFECRTMILGHLQRGGRPTAFDRVLGTRLGAYAVDLIHMGKFGNLVTMYKGEITAVPVESALTEKKPMDMGLYELSKLFA
;
A
#
# COMPACT_ATOMS: atom_id res chain seq x y z
N PRO A 1 -14.91 5.56 10.61
CA PRO A 1 -13.66 5.15 9.94
C PRO A 1 -12.83 6.38 9.62
N GLY A 2 -11.53 6.23 9.39
CA GLY A 2 -10.59 7.33 9.58
C GLY A 2 -10.26 7.52 11.07
N THR A 3 -9.74 8.69 11.43
CA THR A 3 -9.24 8.98 12.78
C THR A 3 -10.04 10.09 13.46
N ILE A 4 -10.47 9.87 14.72
CA ILE A 4 -11.25 10.84 15.51
C ILE A 4 -10.40 12.04 15.97
N ILE A 5 -9.07 11.88 16.02
CA ILE A 5 -8.12 12.93 16.40
C ILE A 5 -7.67 13.78 15.20
N GLY A 6 -8.18 13.48 14.01
CA GLY A 6 -7.74 14.09 12.75
C GLY A 6 -6.37 13.58 12.29
N THR A 7 -5.95 14.01 11.10
CA THR A 7 -4.64 13.74 10.54
C THR A 7 -4.16 14.93 9.72
N SER A 8 -2.85 15.11 9.65
CA SER A 8 -2.21 16.10 8.79
C SER A 8 -0.96 15.49 8.16
N ARG A 9 -0.61 15.93 6.95
CA ARG A 9 0.67 15.60 6.29
C ARG A 9 1.83 16.48 6.76
N THR A 10 1.72 17.05 7.96
CA THR A 10 2.71 17.98 8.52
C THR A 10 3.88 17.20 9.12
N ASN A 11 5.07 17.34 8.52
CA ASN A 11 6.30 16.89 9.13
C ASN A 11 7.00 18.08 9.84
N PRO A 12 7.07 18.12 11.18
CA PRO A 12 7.65 19.25 11.91
C PRO A 12 9.14 19.45 11.65
N PHE A 13 9.87 18.43 11.19
CA PHE A 13 11.29 18.54 10.83
C PHE A 13 11.51 19.20 9.46
N LYS A 14 10.45 19.38 8.66
CA LYS A 14 10.50 20.09 7.38
C LYS A 14 10.06 21.56 7.51
N ILE A 15 9.72 22.01 8.71
CA ILE A 15 9.18 23.35 8.97
C ILE A 15 10.13 24.07 9.92
N GLU A 16 10.55 25.28 9.55
CA GLU A 16 11.35 26.14 10.41
C GLU A 16 10.60 26.41 11.74
N GLY A 17 11.24 26.14 12.88
CA GLY A 17 10.61 26.26 14.20
C GLY A 17 9.59 25.16 14.54
N GLY A 18 9.41 24.16 13.66
CA GLY A 18 8.37 23.14 13.80
C GLY A 18 8.60 22.21 14.98
N VAL A 19 9.84 21.77 15.17
CA VAL A 19 10.21 20.85 16.26
C VAL A 19 10.15 21.56 17.61
N GLU A 20 10.60 22.80 17.69
CA GLU A 20 10.54 23.64 18.89
C GLU A 20 9.10 23.83 19.36
N LYS A 21 8.18 24.04 18.41
CA LYS A 21 6.73 24.13 18.71
C LYS A 21 6.18 22.81 19.25
N VAL A 22 6.61 21.67 18.71
CA VAL A 22 6.23 20.35 19.21
C VAL A 22 6.73 20.15 20.65
N LEU A 23 8.00 20.45 20.92
CA LEU A 23 8.59 20.33 22.26
C LEU A 23 7.94 21.28 23.27
N GLN A 24 7.62 22.51 22.86
CA GLN A 24 6.89 23.46 23.70
C GLN A 24 5.49 22.93 24.06
N ASN A 25 4.78 22.35 23.10
CA ASN A 25 3.47 21.74 23.36
C ASN A 25 3.59 20.54 24.30
N ILE A 26 4.56 19.65 24.07
CA ILE A 26 4.85 18.51 24.97
C ILE A 26 5.03 19.00 26.41
N LYS A 27 5.80 20.08 26.61
CA LYS A 27 6.01 20.68 27.93
C LYS A 27 4.72 21.30 28.50
N ASN A 28 3.96 22.03 27.68
CA ASN A 28 2.73 22.69 28.12
C ASN A 28 1.63 21.71 28.52
N PHE A 29 1.59 20.54 27.87
CA PHE A 29 0.64 19.47 28.16
C PHE A 29 1.17 18.43 29.15
N GLU A 30 2.40 18.63 29.67
CA GLU A 30 3.05 17.73 30.63
C GLU A 30 3.08 16.26 30.15
N LEU A 31 3.38 16.06 28.86
CA LEU A 31 3.40 14.73 28.26
C LEU A 31 4.69 13.98 28.60
N ASP A 32 4.56 12.76 29.13
CA ASP A 32 5.72 11.89 29.43
C ASP A 32 6.18 11.04 28.24
N ALA A 33 5.27 10.70 27.33
CA ALA A 33 5.54 9.88 26.14
C ALA A 33 4.44 10.08 25.08
N ILE A 34 4.73 9.67 23.84
CA ILE A 34 3.75 9.63 22.74
C ILE A 34 3.64 8.24 22.11
N ILE A 35 2.44 7.92 21.63
CA ILE A 35 2.21 6.81 20.71
C ILE A 35 1.86 7.42 19.35
N THR A 36 2.65 7.12 18.33
CA THR A 36 2.34 7.51 16.95
C THR A 36 1.64 6.38 16.21
N ILE A 37 0.61 6.71 15.42
CA ILE A 37 -0.11 5.77 14.56
C ILE A 37 -0.06 6.34 13.14
N GLY A 38 0.64 5.66 12.24
CA GLY A 38 0.83 6.14 10.87
C GLY A 38 1.88 5.34 10.11
N GLY A 39 2.21 5.80 8.91
CA GLY A 39 3.28 5.21 8.09
C GLY A 39 4.68 5.75 8.43
N ASP A 40 5.60 5.59 7.49
CA ASP A 40 7.03 5.90 7.66
C ASP A 40 7.31 7.34 8.11
N ASP A 41 6.61 8.32 7.54
CA ASP A 41 6.85 9.72 7.86
C ASP A 41 6.50 10.02 9.32
N THR A 42 5.36 9.52 9.80
CA THR A 42 4.91 9.70 11.19
C THR A 42 5.85 9.01 12.17
N ASN A 43 6.19 7.75 11.90
CA ASN A 43 7.06 6.97 12.79
C ASN A 43 8.52 7.45 12.72
N GLY A 44 8.96 7.99 11.58
CA GLY A 44 10.26 8.64 11.43
C GLY A 44 10.38 9.93 12.23
N VAL A 45 9.30 10.73 12.30
CA VAL A 45 9.25 11.91 13.18
C VAL A 45 9.37 11.49 14.65
N MET A 46 8.62 10.47 15.08
CA MET A 46 8.72 9.93 16.44
C MET A 46 10.13 9.44 16.75
N HIS A 47 10.75 8.70 15.83
CA HIS A 47 12.12 8.21 16.00
C HIS A 47 13.13 9.35 16.16
N LYS A 48 13.02 10.42 15.38
CA LYS A 48 13.89 11.60 15.52
C LYS A 48 13.67 12.34 16.84
N LEU A 49 12.42 12.48 17.29
CA LEU A 49 12.12 13.05 18.61
C LEU A 49 12.79 12.24 19.73
N TYR A 50 12.76 10.91 19.61
CA TYR A 50 13.40 10.01 20.56
C TYR A 50 14.93 10.11 20.53
N THR A 51 15.55 9.97 19.36
CA THR A 51 17.01 9.89 19.24
C THR A 51 17.73 11.23 19.37
N GLN A 52 17.11 12.33 18.93
CA GLN A 52 17.75 13.65 18.90
C GLN A 52 17.36 14.53 20.10
N TYR A 53 16.14 14.36 20.64
CA TYR A 53 15.61 15.20 21.73
C TYR A 53 15.30 14.42 23.00
N GLY A 54 15.51 13.10 23.01
CA GLY A 54 15.27 12.24 24.17
C GLY A 54 13.79 12.09 24.54
N PHE A 55 12.87 12.51 23.67
CA PHE A 55 11.44 12.43 23.97
C PHE A 55 10.90 11.03 23.68
N LYS A 56 10.31 10.42 24.70
CA LYS A 56 9.90 9.01 24.70
C LYS A 56 8.76 8.76 23.72
N GLY A 57 8.91 7.74 22.87
CA GLY A 57 7.91 7.41 21.86
C GLY A 57 7.83 5.92 21.55
N ILE A 58 6.63 5.48 21.18
CA ILE A 58 6.34 4.17 20.58
C ILE A 58 5.56 4.42 19.28
N GLY A 59 5.85 3.67 18.23
CA GLY A 59 5.11 3.77 16.98
C GLY A 59 4.23 2.55 16.71
N ILE A 60 3.16 2.75 15.95
CA ILE A 60 2.27 1.71 15.44
C ILE A 60 2.15 1.95 13.93
N PRO A 61 2.54 0.97 13.09
CA PRO A 61 2.44 1.10 11.64
C PRO A 61 0.97 1.03 11.20
N GLN A 62 0.51 2.12 10.60
CA GLN A 62 -0.81 2.20 9.96
C GLN A 62 -0.61 2.69 8.53
N THR A 63 -0.78 1.77 7.59
CA THR A 63 -0.69 2.00 6.15
C THR A 63 -1.45 0.90 5.43
N ILE A 64 -2.01 1.22 4.25
CA ILE A 64 -2.63 0.21 3.37
C ILE A 64 -1.61 -0.46 2.44
N ASP A 65 -0.40 0.08 2.35
CA ASP A 65 0.63 -0.36 1.39
C ASP A 65 1.33 -1.64 1.87
N ASN A 66 1.26 -1.94 3.18
CA ASN A 66 1.82 -3.10 3.86
C ASN A 66 3.32 -3.34 3.60
N ASP A 67 4.07 -2.24 3.52
CA ASP A 67 5.48 -2.13 3.13
C ASP A 67 6.46 -2.04 4.30
N ILE A 68 5.97 -2.04 5.54
CA ILE A 68 6.79 -1.97 6.75
C ILE A 68 7.56 -3.27 6.98
N ALA A 69 8.90 -3.18 7.09
CA ALA A 69 9.73 -4.32 7.44
C ALA A 69 9.41 -4.85 8.85
N TYR A 70 9.62 -6.15 9.05
CA TYR A 70 9.28 -6.84 10.31
C TYR A 70 7.82 -6.68 10.71
N SER A 71 6.92 -6.62 9.73
CA SER A 71 5.47 -6.60 9.91
C SER A 71 4.81 -7.50 8.87
N ASP A 72 4.07 -8.51 9.32
CA ASP A 72 3.30 -9.39 8.44
C ASP A 72 2.15 -8.60 7.79
N PHE A 73 1.42 -7.84 8.62
CA PHE A 73 0.30 -6.98 8.22
C PHE A 73 0.33 -5.64 8.97
N SER A 74 0.15 -4.54 8.25
CA SER A 74 -0.10 -3.21 8.81
C SER A 74 -1.59 -2.97 9.03
N ILE A 75 -1.93 -2.08 9.98
CA ILE A 75 -3.33 -1.70 10.20
C ILE A 75 -3.89 -1.00 8.95
N GLY A 76 -4.99 -1.54 8.43
CA GLY A 76 -5.72 -1.02 7.29
C GLY A 76 -5.45 -1.79 6.00
N PHE A 77 -4.42 -2.64 5.95
CA PHE A 77 -4.11 -3.43 4.76
C PHE A 77 -5.27 -4.36 4.38
N GLU A 78 -5.77 -5.13 5.35
CA GLU A 78 -6.79 -6.14 5.04
C GLU A 78 -8.15 -5.49 4.73
N SER A 79 -8.48 -4.37 5.37
CA SER A 79 -9.64 -3.56 4.97
C SER A 79 -9.53 -3.01 3.56
N SER A 80 -8.34 -2.61 3.14
CA SER A 80 -8.08 -2.18 1.76
C SER A 80 -8.18 -3.36 0.79
N LEU A 81 -7.67 -4.52 1.20
CA LEU A 81 -7.70 -5.76 0.43
C LEU A 81 -9.13 -6.22 0.15
N GLU A 82 -10.04 -6.12 1.11
CA GLU A 82 -11.46 -6.45 0.91
C GLU A 82 -12.08 -5.58 -0.19
N ILE A 83 -11.77 -4.28 -0.21
CA ILE A 83 -12.26 -3.34 -1.23
C ILE A 83 -11.72 -3.69 -2.62
N VAL A 84 -10.42 -4.00 -2.72
CA VAL A 84 -9.78 -4.38 -4.00
C VAL A 84 -10.36 -5.69 -4.52
N THR A 85 -10.50 -6.68 -3.64
CA THR A 85 -11.08 -7.99 -3.97
C THR A 85 -12.51 -7.82 -4.49
N GLU A 86 -13.36 -7.09 -3.75
CA GLU A 86 -14.75 -6.84 -4.16
C GLU A 86 -14.83 -6.08 -5.50
N ALA A 87 -13.94 -5.12 -5.73
CA ALA A 87 -13.90 -4.41 -7.00
C ALA A 87 -13.59 -5.35 -8.17
N ILE A 88 -12.57 -6.20 -8.04
CA ILE A 88 -12.18 -7.16 -9.08
C ILE A 88 -13.32 -8.17 -9.33
N ASP A 89 -13.94 -8.71 -8.28
CA ASP A 89 -15.09 -9.63 -8.39
C ASP A 89 -16.26 -9.00 -9.17
N ARG A 90 -16.60 -7.75 -8.85
CA ARG A 90 -17.66 -7.00 -9.57
C ARG A 90 -17.28 -6.76 -11.02
N LEU A 91 -16.01 -6.51 -11.29
CA LEU A 91 -15.51 -6.25 -12.64
C LEU A 91 -15.53 -7.49 -13.52
N HIS A 92 -15.29 -8.69 -12.97
CA HIS A 92 -15.46 -9.95 -13.71
C HIS A 92 -16.84 -10.10 -14.35
N THR A 93 -17.89 -9.76 -13.59
CA THR A 93 -19.27 -9.88 -14.07
C THR A 93 -19.54 -9.00 -15.29
N THR A 94 -19.05 -7.76 -15.27
CA THR A 94 -19.21 -6.84 -16.41
C THR A 94 -18.24 -7.14 -17.54
N ALA A 95 -17.03 -7.64 -17.25
CA ALA A 95 -16.04 -8.03 -18.25
C ALA A 95 -16.60 -9.18 -19.11
N CYS A 96 -17.12 -10.21 -18.45
CA CYS A 96 -17.72 -11.39 -19.07
C CYS A 96 -18.95 -11.04 -19.93
N SER A 97 -19.82 -10.16 -19.43
CA SER A 97 -21.05 -9.77 -20.15
C SER A 97 -20.78 -8.99 -21.45
N HIS A 98 -19.64 -8.31 -21.55
CA HIS A 98 -19.32 -7.42 -22.68
C HIS A 98 -18.10 -7.85 -23.50
N ASN A 99 -17.43 -8.96 -23.16
CA ASN A 99 -16.21 -9.44 -23.81
C ASN A 99 -15.09 -8.37 -23.84
N ARG A 100 -14.75 -7.84 -22.65
CA ARG A 100 -13.80 -6.73 -22.49
C ARG A 100 -12.62 -7.10 -21.59
N VAL A 101 -11.52 -6.36 -21.76
CA VAL A 101 -10.43 -6.34 -20.80
C VAL A 101 -10.68 -5.21 -19.80
N MET A 102 -10.82 -5.54 -18.52
CA MET A 102 -10.94 -4.57 -17.44
C MET A 102 -9.57 -4.41 -16.77
N ILE A 103 -9.06 -3.19 -16.67
CA ILE A 103 -7.78 -2.90 -16.02
C ILE A 103 -8.05 -2.08 -14.75
N VAL A 104 -7.66 -2.62 -13.60
CA VAL A 104 -7.94 -2.08 -12.28
C VAL A 104 -6.66 -1.54 -11.67
N GLU A 105 -6.63 -0.23 -11.47
CA GLU A 105 -5.50 0.45 -10.82
C GLU A 105 -5.70 0.44 -9.30
N VAL A 106 -4.74 -0.18 -8.62
CA VAL A 106 -4.70 -0.45 -7.18
C VAL A 106 -3.60 0.40 -6.55
N MET A 107 -3.87 0.96 -5.36
CA MET A 107 -2.88 1.73 -4.61
C MET A 107 -1.81 0.81 -4.02
N GLY A 108 -0.70 1.40 -3.59
CA GLY A 108 0.40 0.65 -2.96
C GLY A 108 1.74 1.36 -3.08
N ARG A 109 1.76 2.55 -3.70
CA ARG A 109 2.95 3.34 -3.98
C ARG A 109 4.00 2.50 -4.71
N ASP A 110 5.08 2.15 -4.04
CA ASP A 110 6.20 1.40 -4.59
C ASP A 110 6.16 -0.10 -4.20
N ALA A 111 5.09 -0.55 -3.54
CA ALA A 111 4.90 -1.91 -3.06
C ALA A 111 3.68 -2.59 -3.70
N GLY A 112 3.85 -3.84 -4.12
CA GLY A 112 2.83 -4.62 -4.83
C GLY A 112 1.87 -5.42 -3.95
N TRP A 113 1.94 -5.32 -2.62
CA TRP A 113 1.25 -6.27 -1.71
C TRP A 113 -0.25 -6.29 -1.90
N LEU A 114 -0.85 -5.10 -2.00
CA LEU A 114 -2.29 -4.95 -2.13
C LEU A 114 -2.77 -5.47 -3.48
N THR A 115 -2.05 -5.17 -4.56
CA THR A 115 -2.34 -5.68 -5.91
C THR A 115 -2.15 -7.18 -6.01
N LEU A 116 -1.10 -7.74 -5.40
CA LEU A 116 -0.85 -9.18 -5.41
C LEU A 116 -1.94 -9.95 -4.67
N TYR A 117 -2.21 -9.58 -3.42
CA TYR A 117 -3.23 -10.27 -2.62
C TYR A 117 -4.62 -10.05 -3.20
N GLY A 118 -4.96 -8.82 -3.59
CA GLY A 118 -6.27 -8.48 -4.14
C GLY A 118 -6.49 -9.11 -5.50
N GLY A 119 -5.46 -9.14 -6.34
CA GLY A 119 -5.48 -9.80 -7.63
C GLY A 119 -5.72 -11.30 -7.49
N ILE A 120 -5.03 -11.99 -6.58
CA ILE A 120 -5.28 -13.42 -6.34
C ILE A 120 -6.68 -13.64 -5.78
N ALA A 121 -7.07 -12.88 -4.75
CA ALA A 121 -8.34 -13.06 -4.06
C ALA A 121 -9.54 -12.79 -4.97
N GLY A 122 -9.47 -11.77 -5.83
CA GLY A 122 -10.51 -11.44 -6.81
C GLY A 122 -10.38 -12.19 -8.14
N GLY A 123 -9.38 -13.07 -8.28
CA GLY A 123 -9.17 -13.86 -9.49
C GLY A 123 -8.78 -13.04 -10.72
N ALA A 124 -7.95 -12.02 -10.59
CA ALA A 124 -7.38 -11.30 -11.72
C ALA A 124 -6.53 -12.23 -12.59
N ASP A 125 -6.70 -12.14 -13.90
CA ASP A 125 -6.01 -13.00 -14.87
C ASP A 125 -4.57 -12.54 -15.10
N ILE A 126 -4.29 -11.25 -14.91
CA ILE A 126 -2.93 -10.69 -14.96
C ILE A 126 -2.75 -9.77 -13.77
N ILE A 127 -1.64 -9.93 -13.05
CA ILE A 127 -1.28 -9.12 -11.89
C ILE A 127 0.05 -8.44 -12.18
N LEU A 128 0.09 -7.11 -12.13
CA LEU A 128 1.26 -6.30 -12.43
C LEU A 128 1.67 -5.52 -11.17
N ILE A 129 2.88 -5.80 -10.66
CA ILE A 129 3.41 -5.23 -9.41
C ILE A 129 4.71 -4.45 -9.64
N PRO A 130 5.08 -3.48 -8.78
CA PRO A 130 6.28 -2.66 -8.95
C PRO A 130 7.59 -3.45 -8.87
N GLU A 131 7.59 -4.60 -8.19
CA GLU A 131 8.76 -5.44 -7.98
C GLU A 131 9.17 -6.23 -9.23
N VAL A 132 8.29 -6.33 -10.23
CA VAL A 132 8.55 -7.03 -11.49
C VAL A 132 8.17 -6.16 -12.66
N GLU A 133 9.17 -5.80 -13.48
CA GLU A 133 8.90 -5.09 -14.73
C GLU A 133 8.07 -5.96 -15.67
N PHE A 134 7.01 -5.39 -16.24
CA PHE A 134 6.14 -6.08 -17.17
C PHE A 134 6.50 -5.80 -18.62
N ASN A 135 6.18 -6.74 -19.51
CA ASN A 135 6.28 -6.56 -20.96
C ASN A 135 4.88 -6.65 -21.58
N TYR A 136 4.56 -5.72 -22.49
CA TYR A 136 3.32 -5.74 -23.26
C TYR A 136 3.15 -7.02 -24.08
N ASP A 137 4.24 -7.59 -24.60
CA ASP A 137 4.19 -8.82 -25.39
C ASP A 137 3.66 -9.99 -24.55
N ASP A 138 4.11 -10.09 -23.28
CA ASP A 138 3.61 -11.11 -22.34
C ASP A 138 2.13 -10.90 -22.00
N ILE A 139 1.72 -9.65 -21.76
CA ILE A 139 0.31 -9.31 -21.52
C ILE A 139 -0.54 -9.73 -22.72
N THR A 140 -0.15 -9.36 -23.94
CA THR A 140 -0.90 -9.69 -25.15
C THR A 140 -0.97 -11.20 -25.39
N ARG A 141 0.13 -11.92 -25.12
CA ARG A 141 0.18 -13.38 -25.25
C ARG A 141 -0.85 -14.06 -24.35
N VAL A 142 -0.91 -13.69 -23.07
CA VAL A 142 -1.88 -14.24 -22.11
C VAL A 142 -3.32 -13.95 -22.57
N LEU A 143 -3.62 -12.71 -22.97
CA LEU A 143 -4.95 -12.32 -23.44
C LEU A 143 -5.39 -13.10 -24.70
N GLU A 144 -4.48 -13.31 -25.65
CA GLU A 144 -4.75 -14.09 -26.85
C GLU A 144 -4.93 -15.59 -26.57
N GLU A 145 -4.13 -16.16 -25.67
CA GLU A 145 -4.26 -17.57 -25.23
C GLU A 145 -5.61 -17.81 -24.57
N ARG A 146 -6.03 -16.92 -23.67
CA ARG A 146 -7.34 -16.96 -23.02
C ARG A 146 -8.48 -16.89 -24.02
N LYS A 147 -8.39 -15.98 -25.00
CA LYS A 147 -9.36 -15.88 -26.11
C LYS A 147 -9.43 -17.15 -26.93
N LYS A 148 -8.29 -17.78 -27.26
CA LYS A 148 -8.24 -19.07 -27.96
C LYS A 148 -8.93 -20.18 -27.16
N ASN A 149 -8.85 -20.12 -25.83
CA ASN A 149 -9.51 -21.05 -24.92
C ASN A 149 -10.99 -20.72 -24.64
N GLY A 150 -11.55 -19.71 -25.31
CA GLY A 150 -12.97 -19.35 -25.22
C GLY A 150 -13.30 -18.25 -24.19
N ALA A 151 -12.31 -17.74 -23.46
CA ALA A 151 -12.47 -16.61 -22.55
C ALA A 151 -12.23 -15.28 -23.29
N ASN A 152 -13.31 -14.63 -23.74
CA ASN A 152 -13.24 -13.36 -24.49
C ASN A 152 -13.16 -12.11 -23.58
N TYR A 153 -12.88 -12.29 -22.30
CA TYR A 153 -12.75 -11.21 -21.32
C TYR A 153 -11.56 -11.48 -20.41
N SER A 154 -11.01 -10.44 -19.80
CA SER A 154 -9.99 -10.60 -18.77
C SER A 154 -9.99 -9.43 -17.80
N VAL A 155 -9.52 -9.65 -16.57
CA VAL A 155 -9.30 -8.62 -15.57
C VAL A 155 -7.81 -8.54 -15.26
N ILE A 156 -7.25 -7.34 -15.38
CA ILE A 156 -5.85 -7.05 -15.09
C ILE A 156 -5.81 -6.18 -13.83
N ALA A 157 -5.18 -6.65 -12.76
CA ALA A 157 -4.88 -5.85 -11.58
C ALA A 157 -3.48 -5.22 -11.74
N VAL A 158 -3.38 -3.90 -11.61
CA VAL A 158 -2.11 -3.17 -11.77
C VAL A 158 -1.88 -2.24 -10.58
N ALA A 159 -0.72 -2.36 -9.95
CA ALA A 159 -0.27 -1.42 -8.93
C ALA A 159 0.05 -0.06 -9.56
N GLU A 160 -0.28 1.03 -8.87
CA GLU A 160 0.01 2.40 -9.33
C GLU A 160 1.50 2.66 -9.59
N GLY A 161 2.40 1.90 -8.95
CA GLY A 161 3.85 1.95 -9.16
C GLY A 161 4.42 0.90 -10.14
N ALA A 162 3.58 0.15 -10.86
CA ALA A 162 4.04 -0.86 -11.82
C ALA A 162 4.84 -0.23 -12.98
N LYS A 163 5.85 -0.95 -13.48
CA LYS A 163 6.82 -0.45 -14.47
C LYS A 163 6.88 -1.35 -15.69
N ALA A 164 6.86 -0.75 -16.88
CA ALA A 164 7.09 -1.48 -18.12
C ALA A 164 8.60 -1.60 -18.39
N ALA A 165 9.04 -2.77 -18.85
CA ALA A 165 10.43 -3.00 -19.23
C ALA A 165 10.83 -2.14 -20.45
N GLY A 166 12.03 -1.57 -20.41
CA GLY A 166 12.65 -0.89 -21.57
C GLY A 166 12.10 0.49 -21.95
N LEU A 167 11.12 1.03 -21.22
CA LEU A 167 10.82 2.46 -21.24
C LEU A 167 11.71 3.15 -20.20
N ASP A 168 12.37 4.26 -20.57
CA ASP A 168 12.92 5.16 -19.57
C ASP A 168 11.80 5.46 -18.56
N SER A 169 12.03 5.05 -17.32
CA SER A 169 11.08 4.82 -16.22
C SER A 169 10.23 6.03 -15.76
N GLN A 170 9.94 7.00 -16.64
CA GLN A 170 9.40 8.32 -16.35
C GLN A 170 8.17 8.72 -17.19
N ILE A 171 7.42 7.77 -17.75
CA ILE A 171 6.17 8.11 -18.47
C ILE A 171 4.97 7.36 -17.91
N VAL A 172 4.76 7.42 -16.58
CA VAL A 172 3.40 7.35 -15.99
C VAL A 172 3.30 8.14 -14.67
N ALA A 173 4.24 9.02 -14.39
CA ALA A 173 3.93 10.12 -13.49
C ALA A 173 3.24 11.16 -14.36
N SER A 174 1.95 11.44 -14.14
CA SER A 174 1.52 12.81 -14.38
C SER A 174 2.53 13.67 -13.62
N GLY A 175 3.37 14.45 -14.31
CA GLY A 175 4.53 15.16 -13.75
C GLY A 175 4.20 16.23 -12.70
N MET A 176 3.03 16.14 -12.07
CA MET A 176 2.67 16.87 -10.88
C MET A 176 3.35 16.19 -9.69
N VAL A 177 4.45 16.80 -9.29
CA VAL A 177 4.90 16.71 -7.91
C VAL A 177 3.80 17.33 -7.06
N ASP A 178 3.30 16.64 -6.04
CA ASP A 178 2.38 17.28 -5.10
C ASP A 178 3.07 18.49 -4.44
N SER A 179 2.33 19.37 -3.76
CA SER A 179 2.90 20.55 -3.09
C SER A 179 3.95 20.22 -1.99
N PHE A 180 4.28 18.95 -1.80
CA PHE A 180 5.13 18.39 -0.76
C PHE A 180 6.31 17.57 -1.27
N GLY A 181 6.52 17.50 -2.60
CA GLY A 181 7.72 16.90 -3.20
C GLY A 181 7.61 15.43 -3.63
N HIS A 182 6.42 14.81 -3.61
CA HIS A 182 6.24 13.43 -4.05
C HIS A 182 5.69 13.34 -5.47
N VAL A 183 6.19 12.37 -6.25
CA VAL A 183 5.67 12.03 -7.59
C VAL A 183 4.23 11.54 -7.46
N GLN A 184 3.28 12.18 -8.16
CA GLN A 184 1.92 11.67 -8.24
C GLN A 184 1.92 10.41 -9.11
N LEU A 185 1.84 9.26 -8.44
CA LEU A 185 1.61 7.96 -9.06
C LEU A 185 0.14 7.84 -9.50
N GLY A 186 -0.09 7.18 -10.63
CA GLY A 186 -1.41 6.88 -11.16
C GLY A 186 -1.56 7.09 -12.67
N GLY A 187 -2.55 6.44 -13.28
CA GLY A 187 -2.84 6.49 -14.71
C GLY A 187 -2.18 5.38 -15.56
N ILE A 188 -1.45 4.46 -14.92
CA ILE A 188 -0.81 3.29 -15.55
C ILE A 188 -1.85 2.41 -16.25
N ALA A 189 -3.05 2.29 -15.66
CA ALA A 189 -4.13 1.51 -16.24
C ALA A 189 -4.54 2.02 -17.64
N LYS A 190 -4.56 3.34 -17.84
CA LYS A 190 -4.91 3.95 -19.13
C LYS A 190 -3.84 3.72 -20.19
N VAL A 191 -2.57 3.86 -19.80
CA VAL A 191 -1.43 3.58 -20.69
C VAL A 191 -1.45 2.13 -21.15
N ILE A 192 -1.70 1.19 -20.24
CA ILE A 192 -1.80 -0.24 -20.58
C ILE A 192 -3.00 -0.52 -21.49
N ALA A 193 -4.16 0.08 -21.20
CA ALA A 193 -5.36 -0.07 -22.03
C ALA A 193 -5.13 0.35 -23.48
N ASP A 194 -4.54 1.53 -23.68
CA ASP A 194 -4.29 2.08 -25.01
C ASP A 194 -3.30 1.22 -25.80
N GLU A 195 -2.29 0.67 -25.14
CA GLU A 195 -1.30 -0.18 -25.78
C GLU A 195 -1.88 -1.57 -26.13
N ILE A 196 -2.74 -2.15 -25.29
CA ILE A 196 -3.46 -3.41 -25.61
C ILE A 196 -4.41 -3.20 -26.80
N GLU A 197 -5.21 -2.13 -26.79
CA GLU A 197 -6.13 -1.80 -27.89
C GLU A 197 -5.39 -1.63 -29.21
N LYS A 198 -4.25 -0.93 -29.19
CA LYS A 198 -3.41 -0.72 -30.37
C LYS A 198 -2.79 -2.01 -30.92
N ARG A 199 -2.38 -2.93 -30.04
CA ARG A 199 -1.65 -4.15 -30.44
C ARG A 199 -2.58 -5.26 -30.94
N ILE A 200 -3.66 -5.52 -30.21
CA ILE A 200 -4.50 -6.71 -30.44
C ILE A 200 -5.99 -6.37 -30.63
N GLY A 201 -6.39 -5.10 -30.51
CA GLY A 201 -7.76 -4.65 -30.80
C GLY A 201 -8.82 -5.09 -29.79
N PHE A 202 -8.42 -5.53 -28.59
CA PHE A 202 -9.37 -5.88 -27.52
C PHE A 202 -9.91 -4.60 -26.89
N GLU A 203 -11.24 -4.45 -26.81
CA GLU A 203 -11.85 -3.31 -26.12
C GLU A 203 -11.44 -3.33 -24.63
N CYS A 204 -10.82 -2.25 -24.19
CA CYS A 204 -10.33 -2.09 -22.83
C CYS A 204 -11.14 -1.04 -22.06
N ARG A 205 -11.33 -1.27 -20.76
CA ARG A 205 -11.87 -0.27 -19.83
C ARG A 205 -11.01 -0.22 -18.58
N THR A 206 -10.86 0.97 -18.03
CA THR A 206 -10.04 1.19 -16.84
C THR A 206 -10.90 1.58 -15.66
N MET A 207 -10.48 1.16 -14.47
CA MET A 207 -11.04 1.59 -13.20
C MET A 207 -9.89 1.96 -12.26
N ILE A 208 -9.86 3.21 -11.82
CA ILE A 208 -8.90 3.67 -10.82
C ILE A 208 -9.62 3.70 -9.48
N LEU A 209 -9.27 2.78 -8.58
CA LEU A 209 -9.91 2.70 -7.27
C LEU A 209 -9.56 3.91 -6.40
N GLY A 210 -8.30 4.36 -6.47
CA GLY A 210 -7.81 5.53 -5.76
C GLY A 210 -8.15 5.51 -4.28
N HIS A 211 -8.59 6.66 -3.75
CA HIS A 211 -8.81 6.86 -2.31
C HIS A 211 -9.97 6.04 -1.72
N LEU A 212 -10.78 5.35 -2.53
CA LEU A 212 -11.78 4.40 -2.02
C LEU A 212 -11.14 3.37 -1.08
N GLN A 213 -9.93 2.92 -1.44
CA GLN A 213 -9.10 1.95 -0.71
C GLN A 213 -8.66 2.40 0.69
N ARG A 214 -8.76 3.70 1.00
CA ARG A 214 -8.42 4.28 2.32
C ARG A 214 -9.67 4.55 3.17
N GLY A 215 -10.85 4.34 2.62
CA GLY A 215 -12.14 4.53 3.27
C GLY A 215 -12.77 3.20 3.70
N GLY A 216 -14.03 3.26 4.14
CA GLY A 216 -14.77 2.06 4.52
C GLY A 216 -14.62 1.67 6.00
N ARG A 217 -15.42 0.71 6.44
CA ARG A 217 -15.35 0.21 7.83
C ARG A 217 -14.16 -0.75 7.94
N PRO A 218 -13.34 -0.65 9.00
CA PRO A 218 -12.29 -1.64 9.20
C PRO A 218 -12.92 -3.02 9.42
N THR A 219 -12.26 -4.06 8.93
CA THR A 219 -12.70 -5.44 9.10
C THR A 219 -12.54 -5.92 10.54
N ALA A 220 -12.97 -7.16 10.81
CA ALA A 220 -12.72 -7.79 12.09
C ALA A 220 -11.21 -7.95 12.35
N PHE A 221 -10.43 -8.31 11.33
CA PHE A 221 -8.99 -8.51 11.45
C PHE A 221 -8.28 -7.22 11.84
N ASP A 222 -8.49 -6.13 11.10
CA ASP A 222 -7.83 -4.85 11.38
C ASP A 222 -8.24 -4.26 12.75
N ARG A 223 -9.48 -4.49 13.19
CA ARG A 223 -9.95 -4.08 14.54
C ARG A 223 -9.24 -4.85 15.64
N VAL A 224 -9.12 -6.17 15.50
CA VAL A 224 -8.41 -7.01 16.47
C VAL A 224 -6.92 -6.68 16.47
N LEU A 225 -6.30 -6.55 15.30
CA LEU A 225 -4.90 -6.16 15.16
C LEU A 225 -4.65 -4.81 15.83
N GLY A 226 -5.42 -3.76 15.50
CA GLY A 226 -5.27 -2.44 16.11
C GLY A 226 -5.45 -2.45 17.63
N THR A 227 -6.38 -3.27 18.15
CA THR A 227 -6.57 -3.44 19.60
C THR A 227 -5.34 -4.08 20.26
N ARG A 228 -4.80 -5.14 19.66
CA ARG A 228 -3.61 -5.84 20.18
C ARG A 228 -2.36 -4.96 20.13
N LEU A 229 -2.13 -4.26 19.01
CA LEU A 229 -0.98 -3.35 18.86
C LEU A 229 -1.07 -2.17 19.82
N GLY A 230 -2.27 -1.59 20.00
CA GLY A 230 -2.50 -0.50 20.95
C GLY A 230 -2.25 -0.91 22.40
N ALA A 231 -2.77 -2.08 22.82
CA ALA A 231 -2.53 -2.60 24.17
C ALA A 231 -1.04 -2.84 24.43
N TYR A 232 -0.36 -3.51 23.50
CA TYR A 232 1.08 -3.79 23.65
C TYR A 232 1.94 -2.53 23.61
N ALA A 233 1.56 -1.49 22.86
CA ALA A 233 2.24 -0.20 22.89
C ALA A 233 2.22 0.44 24.29
N VAL A 234 1.09 0.31 25.01
CA VAL A 234 0.99 0.77 26.41
C VAL A 234 1.89 -0.07 27.33
N ASP A 235 1.93 -1.38 27.15
CA ASP A 235 2.82 -2.27 27.90
C ASP A 235 4.30 -1.89 27.70
N LEU A 236 4.72 -1.56 26.48
CA LEU A 236 6.09 -1.10 26.19
C LEU A 236 6.42 0.22 26.89
N ILE A 237 5.47 1.16 26.95
CA ILE A 237 5.64 2.40 27.73
C ILE A 237 5.86 2.07 29.21
N HIS A 238 5.04 1.18 29.78
CA HIS A 238 5.18 0.75 31.18
C HIS A 238 6.54 0.08 31.44
N MET A 239 7.04 -0.70 30.49
CA MET A 239 8.36 -1.35 30.55
C MET A 239 9.53 -0.40 30.23
N GLY A 240 9.28 0.86 29.86
CA GLY A 240 10.31 1.82 29.46
C GLY A 240 11.00 1.51 28.13
N LYS A 241 10.39 0.68 27.27
CA LYS A 241 10.96 0.20 26.00
C LYS A 241 10.67 1.14 24.82
N PHE A 242 11.09 2.40 24.93
CA PHE A 242 10.87 3.43 23.91
C PHE A 242 11.72 3.21 22.64
N GLY A 243 11.37 3.91 21.56
CA GLY A 243 12.10 3.86 20.29
C GLY A 243 11.79 2.61 19.44
N ASN A 244 10.66 1.95 19.72
CA ASN A 244 10.21 0.75 19.01
C ASN A 244 8.90 1.00 18.27
N LEU A 245 8.70 0.25 17.18
CA LEU A 245 7.40 0.00 16.57
C LEU A 245 6.78 -1.25 17.18
N VAL A 246 5.46 -1.20 17.39
CA VAL A 246 4.65 -2.38 17.72
C VAL A 246 4.10 -2.96 16.44
N THR A 247 4.54 -4.17 16.09
CA THR A 247 4.15 -4.84 14.85
C THR A 247 3.62 -6.24 15.15
N MET A 248 2.94 -6.84 14.17
CA MET A 248 2.74 -8.29 14.16
C MET A 248 3.79 -8.90 13.24
N TYR A 249 4.62 -9.80 13.76
CA TYR A 249 5.67 -10.43 12.99
C TYR A 249 5.76 -11.91 13.32
N LYS A 250 5.74 -12.75 12.28
CA LYS A 250 5.65 -14.22 12.41
C LYS A 250 4.47 -14.65 13.29
N GLY A 251 3.33 -13.98 13.14
CA GLY A 251 2.09 -14.27 13.87
C GLY A 251 2.01 -13.73 15.30
N GLU A 252 3.08 -13.12 15.82
CA GLU A 252 3.16 -12.64 17.20
C GLU A 252 3.22 -11.11 17.26
N ILE A 253 2.63 -10.53 18.32
CA ILE A 253 2.75 -9.10 18.59
C ILE A 253 4.11 -8.85 19.22
N THR A 254 4.92 -8.02 18.59
CA THR A 254 6.31 -7.80 19.01
C THR A 254 6.72 -6.34 18.91
N ALA A 255 7.88 -6.03 19.47
CA ALA A 255 8.53 -4.73 19.38
C ALA A 255 9.74 -4.82 18.44
N VAL A 256 9.81 -3.92 17.47
CA VAL A 256 10.91 -3.83 16.51
C VAL A 256 11.54 -2.44 16.62
N PRO A 257 12.88 -2.32 16.65
CA PRO A 257 13.53 -1.00 16.58
C PRO A 257 13.04 -0.22 15.37
N VAL A 258 12.67 1.05 15.57
CA VAL A 258 12.12 1.87 14.49
C VAL A 258 13.10 2.02 13.32
N GLU A 259 14.39 2.13 13.63
CA GLU A 259 15.45 2.23 12.62
C GLU A 259 15.44 1.02 11.67
N SER A 260 15.40 -0.20 12.21
CA SER A 260 15.36 -1.43 11.40
C SER A 260 14.08 -1.51 10.57
N ALA A 261 12.93 -1.17 11.15
CA ALA A 261 11.64 -1.27 10.48
C ALA A 261 11.45 -0.24 9.35
N LEU A 262 12.08 0.93 9.43
CA LEU A 262 11.93 2.01 8.44
C LEU A 262 13.04 2.05 7.38
N THR A 263 14.19 1.43 7.63
CA THR A 263 15.33 1.44 6.68
C THR A 263 15.36 0.21 5.79
N GLU A 264 14.88 -0.92 6.29
CA GLU A 264 14.80 -2.15 5.53
C GLU A 264 13.51 -2.19 4.69
N LYS A 265 13.59 -2.82 3.51
CA LYS A 265 12.39 -3.05 2.68
C LYS A 265 11.78 -4.39 3.04
N LYS A 266 10.46 -4.42 3.20
CA LYS A 266 9.72 -5.69 3.26
C LYS A 266 9.83 -6.41 1.90
N PRO A 267 10.40 -7.63 1.84
CA PRO A 267 10.56 -8.34 0.58
C PRO A 267 9.22 -8.88 0.08
N MET A 268 8.91 -8.67 -1.21
CA MET A 268 7.72 -9.25 -1.84
C MET A 268 7.78 -10.78 -1.84
N ASP A 269 6.62 -11.43 -1.65
CA ASP A 269 6.50 -12.87 -1.77
C ASP A 269 6.48 -13.30 -3.25
N MET A 270 7.67 -13.52 -3.79
CA MET A 270 7.85 -13.97 -5.17
C MET A 270 7.28 -15.39 -5.39
N GLY A 271 7.22 -16.23 -4.35
CA GLY A 271 6.61 -17.55 -4.47
C GLY A 271 5.10 -17.45 -4.72
N LEU A 272 4.44 -16.56 -3.99
CA LEU A 272 3.02 -16.24 -4.19
C LEU A 272 2.77 -15.59 -5.57
N TYR A 273 3.66 -14.70 -6.02
CA TYR A 273 3.57 -14.10 -7.36
C TYR A 273 3.72 -15.13 -8.49
N GLU A 274 4.68 -16.06 -8.40
CA GLU A 274 4.78 -17.12 -9.41
C GLU A 274 3.58 -18.08 -9.34
N LEU A 275 3.05 -18.34 -8.15
CA LEU A 275 1.81 -19.11 -7.99
C LEU A 275 0.63 -18.44 -8.69
N SER A 276 0.49 -17.12 -8.62
CA SER A 276 -0.64 -16.42 -9.25
C SER A 276 -0.66 -16.57 -10.77
N LYS A 277 0.51 -16.69 -11.40
CA LYS A 277 0.62 -16.92 -12.86
C LYS A 277 0.11 -18.29 -13.32
N LEU A 278 0.00 -19.27 -12.41
CA LEU A 278 -0.50 -20.60 -12.77
C LEU A 278 -2.03 -20.65 -12.97
N PHE A 279 -2.74 -19.63 -12.49
CA PHE A 279 -4.21 -19.54 -12.55
C PHE A 279 -4.71 -18.51 -13.57
N ALA A 280 -3.79 -17.93 -14.35
CA ALA A 280 -4.04 -16.94 -15.41
C ALA A 280 -4.61 -17.58 -16.69
#